data_AF-A0A7C6SHJ9-F1
#
_entry.id   AF-A0A7C6SHJ9-F1
#
_cell.length_a   1.000
_cell.length_b   1.000
_cell.length_c   1.000
_cell.angle_alpha   90.00
_cell.angle_beta   90.00
_cell.angle_gamma   90.00
#
_symmetry.space_group_name_H-M   'P 1'
#
loop_
_entity.id
_entity.type
_entity.pdbx_description
1 polymer ?
#
loop_
_entity_poly.entity_id
_entity_poly.type
_entity_poly.pdbx_seq_one_letter_code
_entity_poly.pdbx_strand_id
1 'polypeptide(L)'
;MGFRFSKRIKLHKLVNLNLSKGGVGVSVGVPGARFSINSKGRKQASVGIPGTGLSYVKAFGTKSSKNKAKKALASHQINELNNDDYNEALFALSHTHLEAYDFIDFQEEPLEYNSRKMGPLQQAAIEAYNNYKPNFIVGLLANYIDLSVKKREKLKQNIFEAIEKDQDNLQPITVSNKQQQALIANNPEAIHHFLELSEAFETFEDDVDSYEYHLQTVVDEATSIHLNIESNLNENVMDDVITTNAKGAYVHKTLGVQAFNERKYAYVCSLLLGFAKEALALTPLDKVTIDLYNLSENPATGYKERICIAAGEFKEADLFNLNFETLNPITVVENSLVDIKFTKRTGFKEVQPTKSHA
;
A
#
# COMPACT_ATOMS: atom_id res chain seq x y z
N MET A 1 -9.14 -18.46 41.33
CA MET A 1 -8.85 -19.62 40.47
C MET A 1 -9.97 -19.72 39.43
N GLY A 2 -9.82 -19.07 38.27
CA GLY A 2 -10.85 -19.06 37.23
C GLY A 2 -10.49 -20.05 36.12
N PHE A 3 -11.44 -20.90 35.72
CA PHE A 3 -11.25 -21.83 34.60
C PHE A 3 -10.98 -21.05 33.30
N ARG A 4 -9.85 -21.32 32.66
CA ARG A 4 -9.45 -20.73 31.38
C ARG A 4 -9.77 -21.72 30.26
N PHE A 5 -10.78 -21.44 29.45
CA PHE A 5 -11.14 -22.26 28.30
C PHE A 5 -10.38 -21.78 27.05
N SER A 6 -9.51 -22.65 26.53
CA SER A 6 -8.93 -22.54 25.20
C SER A 6 -8.81 -23.93 24.59
N LYS A 7 -9.34 -24.13 23.38
CA LYS A 7 -9.28 -25.40 22.66
C LYS A 7 -8.69 -25.17 21.27
N ARG A 8 -7.62 -25.91 20.95
CA ARG A 8 -7.03 -25.94 19.60
C ARG A 8 -7.52 -27.20 18.89
N ILE A 9 -8.21 -27.03 17.77
CA ILE A 9 -8.76 -28.12 16.96
C ILE A 9 -7.96 -28.18 15.66
N LYS A 10 -7.35 -29.34 15.39
CA LYS A 10 -6.64 -29.58 14.13
C LYS A 10 -7.67 -29.85 13.04
N LEU A 11 -7.71 -28.99 12.03
CA LEU A 11 -8.60 -29.15 10.88
C LEU A 11 -7.89 -29.91 9.75
N HIS A 12 -6.57 -29.69 9.58
CA HIS A 12 -5.74 -30.41 8.62
C HIS A 12 -4.26 -30.45 9.08
N LYS A 13 -3.36 -31.12 8.33
CA LYS A 13 -1.93 -31.32 8.68
C LYS A 13 -1.17 -30.01 8.97
N LEU A 14 -1.64 -28.89 8.43
CA LEU A 14 -1.00 -27.56 8.52
C LEU A 14 -1.94 -26.44 9.00
N VAL A 15 -3.21 -26.74 9.30
CA VAL A 15 -4.23 -25.73 9.64
C VAL A 15 -4.86 -26.06 10.98
N ASN A 16 -4.83 -25.08 11.89
CA ASN A 16 -5.34 -25.20 13.24
C ASN A 16 -6.36 -24.09 13.52
N LEU A 17 -7.49 -24.48 14.09
CA LEU A 17 -8.49 -23.56 14.62
C LEU A 17 -8.26 -23.38 16.12
N ASN A 18 -8.08 -22.14 16.57
CA ASN A 18 -7.87 -21.79 17.96
C ASN A 18 -9.12 -21.10 18.51
N LEU A 19 -9.79 -21.76 19.45
CA LEU A 19 -10.95 -21.23 20.17
C LEU A 19 -10.51 -20.81 21.57
N SER A 20 -10.82 -19.58 21.97
CA SER A 20 -10.55 -19.10 23.32
C SER A 20 -11.66 -18.14 23.79
N LYS A 21 -11.67 -17.83 25.09
CA LYS A 21 -12.60 -16.83 25.65
C LYS A 21 -12.53 -15.44 24.98
N GLY A 22 -11.43 -15.12 24.28
CA GLY A 22 -11.21 -13.83 23.62
C GLY A 22 -11.51 -13.78 22.11
N GLY A 23 -11.97 -14.89 21.52
CA GLY A 23 -12.30 -14.98 20.09
C GLY A 23 -11.81 -16.26 19.41
N VAL A 24 -12.11 -16.36 18.12
CA VAL A 24 -11.74 -17.47 17.23
C VAL A 24 -10.58 -17.01 16.35
N GLY A 25 -9.58 -17.87 16.16
CA GLY A 25 -8.45 -17.56 15.28
C GLY A 25 -8.03 -18.77 14.46
N VAL A 26 -7.58 -18.50 13.24
CA VAL A 26 -7.07 -19.51 12.31
C VAL A 26 -5.55 -19.37 12.25
N SER A 27 -4.85 -20.50 12.31
CA SER A 27 -3.40 -20.53 12.23
C SER A 27 -2.93 -21.56 11.24
N VAL A 28 -2.15 -21.11 10.26
CA VAL A 28 -1.64 -21.91 9.15
C VAL A 28 -0.12 -21.95 9.22
N GLY A 29 0.47 -23.14 9.15
CA GLY A 29 1.92 -23.29 9.02
C GLY A 29 2.53 -24.49 9.75
N VAL A 30 3.80 -24.74 9.43
CA VAL A 30 4.65 -25.82 9.96
C VAL A 30 5.34 -25.39 11.27
N PRO A 31 5.81 -26.32 12.11
CA PRO A 31 6.68 -25.98 13.22
C PRO A 31 7.89 -25.17 12.72
N GLY A 32 8.04 -23.94 13.20
CA GLY A 32 9.10 -23.02 12.78
C GLY A 32 8.68 -21.95 11.76
N ALA A 33 7.48 -22.02 11.17
CA ALA A 33 6.94 -20.94 10.35
C ALA A 33 5.41 -20.98 10.37
N ARG A 34 4.78 -19.98 11.00
CA ARG A 34 3.32 -19.94 11.18
C ARG A 34 2.77 -18.53 11.01
N PHE A 35 1.69 -18.45 10.26
CA PHE A 35 0.85 -17.28 10.12
C PHE A 35 -0.46 -17.46 10.89
N SER A 36 -0.94 -16.39 11.52
CA SER A 36 -2.15 -16.42 12.34
C SER A 36 -2.97 -15.16 12.15
N ILE A 37 -4.28 -15.36 12.01
CA ILE A 37 -5.27 -14.31 11.93
C ILE A 37 -6.30 -14.60 13.00
N ASN A 38 -6.67 -13.60 13.79
CA ASN A 38 -7.75 -13.72 14.77
C ASN A 38 -8.98 -12.91 14.36
N SER A 39 -10.10 -13.17 15.02
CA SER A 39 -11.38 -12.48 14.86
C SER A 39 -11.37 -11.00 15.29
N LYS A 40 -10.20 -10.37 15.40
CA LYS A 40 -10.00 -8.93 15.71
C LYS A 40 -9.05 -8.28 14.69
N GLY A 41 -8.95 -8.85 13.49
CA GLY A 41 -8.15 -8.32 12.38
C GLY A 41 -6.63 -8.38 12.58
N ARG A 42 -6.12 -8.85 13.74
CA ARG A 42 -4.68 -8.90 14.00
C ARG A 42 -4.05 -10.05 13.22
N LYS A 43 -3.27 -9.68 12.22
CA LYS A 43 -2.44 -10.60 11.43
C LYS A 43 -1.07 -10.68 12.09
N GLN A 44 -0.58 -11.90 12.34
CA GLN A 44 0.71 -12.14 12.95
C GLN A 44 1.43 -13.29 12.26
N ALA A 45 2.65 -13.01 11.79
CA ALA A 45 3.58 -13.98 11.25
C ALA A 45 4.65 -14.34 12.28
N SER A 46 5.05 -15.61 12.34
CA SER A 46 6.10 -16.10 13.24
C SER A 46 7.02 -17.05 12.48
N VAL A 47 8.33 -16.84 12.60
CA VAL A 47 9.38 -17.66 11.98
C VAL A 47 10.43 -17.99 13.04
N GLY A 48 10.83 -19.25 13.18
CA GLY A 48 11.78 -19.69 14.19
C GLY A 48 12.39 -21.05 13.85
N ILE A 49 13.55 -21.34 14.42
CA ILE A 49 14.25 -22.59 14.16
C ILE A 49 13.69 -23.66 15.13
N PRO A 50 13.09 -24.77 14.64
CA PRO A 50 12.47 -25.76 15.51
C PRO A 50 13.47 -26.40 16.48
N GLY A 51 13.14 -26.46 17.76
CA GLY A 51 13.97 -27.11 18.78
C GLY A 51 15.10 -26.26 19.38
N THR A 52 15.31 -25.02 18.91
CA THR A 52 16.38 -24.13 19.40
C THR A 52 15.89 -22.99 20.31
N GLY A 53 14.58 -22.77 20.40
CA GLY A 53 13.98 -21.69 21.21
C GLY A 53 14.06 -20.28 20.61
N LEU A 54 14.66 -20.12 19.42
CA LEU A 54 14.77 -18.84 18.71
C LEU A 54 13.61 -18.65 17.73
N SER A 55 12.81 -17.60 17.93
CA SER A 55 11.69 -17.24 17.04
C SER A 55 11.48 -15.73 16.94
N TYR A 56 11.22 -15.25 15.73
CA TYR A 56 10.84 -13.90 15.37
C TYR A 56 9.33 -13.84 15.10
N VAL A 57 8.63 -12.87 15.66
CA VAL A 57 7.17 -12.72 15.54
C VAL A 57 6.83 -11.28 15.14
N LYS A 58 6.14 -11.10 14.01
CA LYS A 58 5.74 -9.81 13.43
C LYS A 58 4.22 -9.70 13.35
N ALA A 59 3.64 -8.65 13.91
CA ALA A 59 2.21 -8.33 13.81
C ALA A 59 1.98 -7.17 12.81
N PHE A 60 0.83 -7.13 12.12
CA PHE A 60 0.54 -6.17 11.03
C PHE A 60 -0.78 -5.39 11.21
N GLY A 61 -0.82 -4.11 10.76
CA GLY A 61 -1.97 -3.19 10.58
C GLY A 61 -1.74 -1.78 11.19
N THR A 62 -1.87 -0.60 10.54
CA THR A 62 -2.95 0.00 9.70
C THR A 62 -2.49 1.35 9.02
N LYS A 63 -3.22 1.88 8.01
CA LYS A 63 -2.99 3.14 7.22
C LYS A 63 -2.54 4.40 8.01
N SER A 64 -2.73 4.45 9.33
CA SER A 64 -2.39 5.60 10.18
C SER A 64 -0.89 5.86 10.36
N SER A 65 -0.06 4.81 10.28
CA SER A 65 1.36 4.93 10.64
C SER A 65 2.17 5.63 9.55
N LYS A 66 1.84 5.36 8.27
CA LYS A 66 2.44 5.97 7.08
C LYS A 66 2.32 7.51 7.09
N ASN A 67 1.12 8.02 7.37
CA ASN A 67 0.86 9.46 7.44
C ASN A 67 1.44 10.15 8.69
N LYS A 68 1.60 9.41 9.80
CA LYS A 68 2.28 9.91 11.01
C LYS A 68 3.78 10.06 10.77
N ALA A 69 4.40 9.09 10.09
CA ALA A 69 5.80 9.15 9.70
C ALA A 69 6.06 10.32 8.73
N LYS A 70 5.31 10.43 7.62
CA LYS A 70 5.47 11.49 6.61
C LYS A 70 5.37 12.90 7.23
N LYS A 71 4.42 13.10 8.16
CA LYS A 71 4.20 14.39 8.84
C LYS A 71 5.24 14.75 9.90
N ALA A 72 5.78 13.75 10.62
CA ALA A 72 6.82 13.98 11.62
C ALA A 72 8.18 14.29 10.99
N LEU A 73 8.44 13.81 9.76
CA LEU A 73 9.62 14.20 8.99
C LEU A 73 9.55 15.64 8.48
N ALA A 74 8.39 16.08 7.97
CA ALA A 74 8.21 17.43 7.43
C ALA A 74 8.33 18.55 8.49
N SER A 75 8.12 18.24 9.78
CA SER A 75 8.13 19.24 10.86
C SER A 75 9.48 19.37 11.59
N HIS A 76 10.53 18.63 11.22
CA HIS A 76 11.78 18.52 11.97
C HIS A 76 11.59 18.24 13.48
N GLN A 77 10.43 17.70 13.90
CA GLN A 77 10.18 17.22 15.26
C GLN A 77 10.62 15.75 15.36
N ILE A 78 11.90 15.54 15.10
CA ILE A 78 12.53 14.24 14.85
C ILE A 78 12.62 13.38 16.14
N ASN A 79 12.46 13.98 17.33
CA ASN A 79 12.60 13.28 18.61
C ASN A 79 11.37 12.43 19.02
N GLU A 80 10.28 12.40 18.23
CA GLU A 80 9.02 11.74 18.61
C GLU A 80 8.67 10.48 17.77
N LEU A 81 9.45 10.13 16.74
CA LEU A 81 9.26 8.86 16.03
C LEU A 81 10.03 7.76 16.76
N ASN A 82 9.30 6.85 17.39
CA ASN A 82 9.91 5.61 17.86
C ASN A 82 10.42 4.81 16.65
N ASN A 83 11.53 4.07 16.82
CA ASN A 83 12.16 3.26 15.76
C ASN A 83 11.15 2.35 15.02
N ASP A 84 10.10 1.91 15.71
CA ASP A 84 9.02 1.10 15.16
C ASP A 84 8.19 1.84 14.08
N ASP A 85 7.79 3.11 14.32
CA ASP A 85 7.02 3.92 13.37
C ASP A 85 7.84 4.19 12.08
N TYR A 86 9.15 4.35 12.23
CA TYR A 86 10.08 4.56 11.12
C TYR A 86 10.29 3.29 10.27
N ASN A 87 10.50 2.15 10.93
CA ASN A 87 10.62 0.87 10.23
C ASN A 87 9.31 0.48 9.52
N GLU A 88 8.16 0.89 10.06
CA GLU A 88 6.87 0.72 9.40
C GLU A 88 6.73 1.57 8.13
N ALA A 89 7.16 2.83 8.16
CA ALA A 89 7.19 3.70 6.97
C ALA A 89 8.11 3.14 5.87
N LEU A 90 9.30 2.66 6.24
CA LEU A 90 10.21 1.99 5.32
C LEU A 90 9.62 0.71 4.72
N PHE A 91 8.90 -0.06 5.54
CA PHE A 91 8.22 -1.25 5.06
C PHE A 91 7.12 -0.88 4.05
N ALA A 92 6.29 0.12 4.35
CA ALA A 92 5.25 0.59 3.45
C ALA A 92 5.82 1.04 2.09
N LEU A 93 6.90 1.83 2.07
CA LEU A 93 7.56 2.28 0.84
C LEU A 93 8.10 1.13 -0.03
N SER A 94 8.51 0.02 0.58
CA SER A 94 9.05 -1.15 -0.14
C SER A 94 7.99 -2.20 -0.46
N HIS A 95 6.77 -2.03 0.04
CA HIS A 95 5.68 -3.00 -0.07
C HIS A 95 4.36 -2.37 -0.54
N THR A 96 4.41 -1.21 -1.21
CA THR A 96 3.26 -0.57 -1.89
C THR A 96 2.46 -1.56 -2.74
N HIS A 97 3.09 -2.56 -3.37
CA HIS A 97 2.41 -3.61 -4.14
C HIS A 97 1.39 -4.44 -3.34
N LEU A 98 1.48 -4.48 -2.00
CA LEU A 98 0.51 -5.15 -1.13
C LEU A 98 -0.79 -4.36 -0.97
N GLU A 99 -0.80 -3.09 -1.33
CA GLU A 99 -1.99 -2.24 -1.25
C GLU A 99 -2.96 -2.47 -2.42
N ALA A 100 -2.49 -3.11 -3.49
CA ALA A 100 -3.26 -3.39 -4.69
C ALA A 100 -4.37 -4.44 -4.50
N TYR A 101 -5.46 -4.33 -5.27
CA TYR A 101 -6.56 -5.29 -5.29
C TYR A 101 -6.09 -6.72 -5.55
N ASP A 102 -6.86 -7.68 -5.04
CA ASP A 102 -6.71 -9.07 -5.45
C ASP A 102 -7.42 -9.30 -6.79
N PHE A 103 -6.92 -10.26 -7.57
CA PHE A 103 -7.47 -10.57 -8.89
C PHE A 103 -8.94 -10.95 -8.77
N ILE A 104 -9.77 -10.28 -9.57
CA ILE A 104 -11.20 -10.55 -9.69
C ILE A 104 -11.41 -11.55 -10.82
N ASP A 105 -12.17 -12.61 -10.56
CA ASP A 105 -12.62 -13.51 -11.61
C ASP A 105 -13.86 -12.93 -12.30
N PHE A 106 -13.64 -12.27 -13.45
CA PHE A 106 -14.72 -11.66 -14.23
C PHE A 106 -15.73 -12.67 -14.79
N GLN A 107 -15.40 -13.97 -14.80
CA GLN A 107 -16.31 -15.04 -15.25
C GLN A 107 -17.23 -15.55 -14.13
N GLU A 108 -16.99 -15.19 -12.86
CA GLU A 108 -17.82 -15.62 -11.73
C GLU A 108 -19.19 -14.89 -11.74
N GLU A 109 -20.28 -15.64 -11.56
CA GLU A 109 -21.65 -15.08 -11.49
C GLU A 109 -22.28 -15.31 -10.10
N PRO A 110 -22.73 -14.25 -9.39
CA PRO A 110 -22.65 -12.84 -9.79
C PRO A 110 -21.24 -12.26 -9.57
N LEU A 111 -20.81 -11.36 -10.46
CA LEU A 111 -19.55 -10.64 -10.27
C LEU A 111 -19.65 -9.70 -9.05
N GLU A 112 -18.75 -9.90 -8.09
CA GLU A 112 -18.71 -9.18 -6.83
C GLU A 112 -17.34 -8.52 -6.63
N TYR A 113 -17.35 -7.29 -6.09
CA TYR A 113 -16.12 -6.60 -5.73
C TYR A 113 -16.31 -5.79 -4.44
N ASN A 114 -15.22 -5.56 -3.72
CA ASN A 114 -15.22 -4.72 -2.53
C ASN A 114 -14.77 -3.31 -2.91
N SER A 115 -15.68 -2.32 -2.94
CA SER A 115 -15.25 -0.94 -3.18
C SER A 115 -14.41 -0.42 -2.01
N ARG A 116 -13.41 0.41 -2.33
CA ARG A 116 -12.63 1.17 -1.34
C ARG A 116 -13.34 2.44 -0.87
N LYS A 117 -14.56 2.69 -1.38
CA LYS A 117 -15.38 3.84 -1.03
C LYS A 117 -15.45 4.03 0.46
N MET A 118 -15.09 5.24 0.87
CA MET A 118 -15.12 5.64 2.25
C MET A 118 -16.52 5.41 2.83
N GLY A 119 -16.61 4.57 3.87
CA GLY A 119 -17.87 4.21 4.49
C GLY A 119 -18.56 5.41 5.16
N PRO A 120 -19.88 5.33 5.39
CA PRO A 120 -20.67 6.46 5.89
C PRO A 120 -20.26 6.86 7.32
N LEU A 121 -19.83 5.91 8.16
CA LEU A 121 -19.36 6.23 9.51
C LEU A 121 -18.00 6.92 9.46
N GLN A 122 -17.11 6.46 8.59
CA GLN A 122 -15.80 7.05 8.36
C GLN A 122 -15.94 8.48 7.83
N GLN A 123 -16.81 8.71 6.85
CA GLN A 123 -17.14 10.06 6.33
C GLN A 123 -17.61 11.00 7.44
N ALA A 124 -18.61 10.57 8.23
CA ALA A 124 -19.14 11.37 9.33
C ALA A 124 -18.08 11.68 10.40
N ALA A 125 -17.17 10.73 10.70
CA ALA A 125 -16.10 10.93 11.66
C ALA A 125 -15.03 11.94 11.17
N ILE A 126 -14.70 11.92 9.87
CA ILE A 126 -13.76 12.87 9.26
C ILE A 126 -14.37 14.28 9.21
N GLU A 127 -15.64 14.40 8.83
CA GLU A 127 -16.36 15.68 8.88
C GLU A 127 -16.38 16.26 10.31
N ALA A 128 -16.65 15.43 11.32
CA ALA A 128 -16.63 15.84 12.71
C ALA A 128 -15.23 16.32 13.16
N TYR A 129 -14.16 15.70 12.65
CA TYR A 129 -12.77 16.14 12.91
C TYR A 129 -12.45 17.46 12.20
N ASN A 130 -12.80 17.60 10.92
CA ASN A 130 -12.52 18.79 10.11
C ASN A 130 -13.31 20.02 10.58
N ASN A 131 -14.56 19.82 11.01
CA ASN A 131 -15.42 20.89 11.52
C ASN A 131 -15.10 21.33 12.95
N TYR A 132 -14.22 20.61 13.66
CA TYR A 132 -13.84 20.97 15.03
C TYR A 132 -12.94 22.21 15.05
N LYS A 133 -13.53 23.36 15.41
CA LYS A 133 -12.82 24.60 15.71
C LYS A 133 -12.75 24.81 17.23
N PRO A 134 -11.56 24.99 17.84
CA PRO A 134 -11.47 25.34 19.25
C PRO A 134 -12.07 26.74 19.47
N ASN A 135 -12.86 26.95 20.53
CA ASN A 135 -13.38 28.29 20.82
C ASN A 135 -12.22 29.22 21.19
N PHE A 136 -11.93 30.21 20.33
CA PHE A 136 -10.81 31.13 20.44
C PHE A 136 -10.92 32.10 21.64
N ILE A 137 -12.14 32.35 22.13
CA ILE A 137 -12.39 33.25 23.28
C ILE A 137 -11.91 32.64 24.62
N VAL A 138 -11.63 31.33 24.67
CA VAL A 138 -11.16 30.61 25.89
C VAL A 138 -9.67 30.22 25.77
N GLY A 139 -9.00 30.58 24.67
CA GLY A 139 -7.67 30.10 24.26
C GLY A 139 -6.46 30.56 25.08
N LEU A 140 -6.65 31.26 26.21
CA LEU A 140 -5.55 31.78 27.06
C LEU A 140 -5.30 30.97 28.33
N LEU A 141 -6.03 29.87 28.57
CA LEU A 141 -5.84 29.00 29.73
C LEU A 141 -5.16 27.69 29.32
N ALA A 142 -4.02 27.35 29.94
CA ALA A 142 -3.27 26.11 29.67
C ALA A 142 -4.16 24.84 29.76
N ASN A 143 -5.07 24.80 30.73
CA ASN A 143 -6.05 23.70 30.90
C ASN A 143 -7.00 23.55 29.70
N TYR A 144 -7.28 24.63 28.97
CA TYR A 144 -8.15 24.61 27.79
C TYR A 144 -7.41 24.14 26.52
N ILE A 145 -6.13 24.49 26.39
CA ILE A 145 -5.25 23.98 25.33
C ILE A 145 -5.16 22.45 25.45
N ASP A 146 -4.86 21.92 26.63
CA ASP A 146 -4.82 20.46 26.89
C ASP A 146 -6.15 19.75 26.59
N LEU A 147 -7.28 20.39 26.92
CA LEU A 147 -8.61 19.83 26.65
C LEU A 147 -8.91 19.77 25.15
N SER A 148 -8.48 20.79 24.40
CA SER A 148 -8.64 20.85 22.95
C SER A 148 -7.77 19.82 22.22
N VAL A 149 -6.55 19.56 22.71
CA VAL A 149 -5.65 18.50 22.22
C VAL A 149 -6.27 17.13 22.48
N LYS A 150 -6.71 16.84 23.71
CA LYS A 150 -7.38 15.57 24.07
C LYS A 150 -8.66 15.34 23.26
N LYS A 151 -9.43 16.39 22.99
CA LYS A 151 -10.64 16.30 22.17
C LYS A 151 -10.32 16.00 20.70
N ARG A 152 -9.25 16.59 20.14
CA ARG A 152 -8.75 16.23 18.80
C ARG A 152 -8.24 14.80 18.74
N GLU A 153 -7.52 14.33 19.75
CA GLU A 153 -7.07 12.93 19.84
C GLU A 153 -8.26 11.97 19.89
N LYS A 154 -9.30 12.29 20.67
CA LYS A 154 -10.52 11.49 20.71
C LYS A 154 -11.25 11.47 19.35
N LEU A 155 -11.30 12.59 18.64
CA LEU A 155 -11.87 12.63 17.28
C LEU A 155 -11.06 11.77 16.31
N LYS A 156 -9.73 11.75 16.41
CA LYS A 156 -8.88 10.81 15.64
C LYS A 156 -9.18 9.35 16.01
N GLN A 157 -9.34 9.03 17.29
CA GLN A 157 -9.73 7.68 17.74
C GLN A 157 -11.08 7.27 17.15
N ASN A 158 -12.06 8.17 17.14
CA ASN A 158 -13.36 7.90 16.54
C ASN A 158 -13.28 7.61 15.04
N ILE A 159 -12.35 8.22 14.29
CA ILE A 159 -12.11 7.88 12.88
C ILE A 159 -11.66 6.42 12.76
N PHE A 160 -10.73 5.96 13.61
CA PHE A 160 -10.28 4.55 13.60
C PHE A 160 -11.41 3.57 13.94
N GLU A 161 -12.21 3.88 14.96
CA GLU A 161 -13.36 3.05 15.33
C GLU A 161 -14.44 3.02 14.23
N ALA A 162 -14.60 4.13 13.50
CA ALA A 162 -15.54 4.21 12.38
C ALA A 162 -15.06 3.37 11.19
N ILE A 163 -13.75 3.41 10.87
CA ILE A 163 -13.14 2.56 9.85
C ILE A 163 -13.35 1.08 10.16
N GLU A 164 -13.08 0.65 11.41
CA GLU A 164 -13.24 -0.75 11.83
C GLU A 164 -14.71 -1.20 11.69
N LYS A 165 -15.66 -0.35 12.08
CA LYS A 165 -17.09 -0.65 11.96
C LYS A 165 -17.59 -0.67 10.51
N ASP A 166 -17.10 0.22 9.66
CA ASP A 166 -17.45 0.19 8.23
C ASP A 166 -16.85 -1.04 7.55
N GLN A 167 -15.63 -1.46 7.94
CA GLN A 167 -15.01 -2.70 7.47
C GLN A 167 -15.77 -3.96 7.93
N ASP A 168 -16.23 -4.00 9.18
CA ASP A 168 -17.03 -5.13 9.71
C ASP A 168 -18.38 -5.28 9.00
N ASN A 169 -18.90 -4.19 8.43
CA ASN A 169 -20.18 -4.17 7.70
C ASN A 169 -19.99 -4.17 6.17
N LEU A 170 -18.76 -4.33 5.68
CA LEU A 170 -18.47 -4.26 4.26
C LEU A 170 -19.15 -5.44 3.54
N GLN A 171 -20.14 -5.13 2.72
CA GLN A 171 -20.77 -6.10 1.84
C GLN A 171 -20.15 -5.96 0.45
N PRO A 172 -19.88 -7.08 -0.24
CA PRO A 172 -19.45 -7.03 -1.63
C PRO A 172 -20.54 -6.34 -2.47
N ILE A 173 -20.11 -5.52 -3.41
CA ILE A 173 -20.98 -4.85 -4.37
C ILE A 173 -21.16 -5.78 -5.56
N THR A 174 -22.42 -6.09 -5.87
CA THR A 174 -22.78 -6.88 -7.04
C THR A 174 -22.80 -6.03 -8.30
N VAL A 175 -22.04 -6.46 -9.32
CA VAL A 175 -22.06 -5.88 -10.66
C VAL A 175 -23.27 -6.43 -11.42
N SER A 176 -23.98 -5.59 -12.16
CA SER A 176 -25.11 -6.07 -12.96
C SER A 176 -24.64 -6.98 -14.11
N ASN A 177 -25.43 -8.00 -14.47
CA ASN A 177 -25.07 -8.93 -15.56
C ASN A 177 -24.74 -8.20 -16.87
N LYS A 178 -25.44 -7.09 -17.17
CA LYS A 178 -25.17 -6.28 -18.37
C LYS A 178 -23.78 -5.63 -18.32
N GLN A 179 -23.37 -5.11 -17.16
CA GLN A 179 -22.04 -4.52 -16.97
C GLN A 179 -20.95 -5.60 -16.98
N GLN A 180 -21.19 -6.75 -16.33
CA GLN A 180 -20.26 -7.88 -16.35
C GLN A 180 -20.00 -8.36 -17.78
N GLN A 181 -21.04 -8.54 -18.60
CA GLN A 181 -20.88 -8.90 -20.01
C GLN A 181 -20.09 -7.86 -20.81
N ALA A 182 -20.27 -6.57 -20.53
CA ALA A 182 -19.51 -5.51 -21.18
C ALA A 182 -18.04 -5.50 -20.74
N LEU A 183 -17.75 -5.80 -19.47
CA LEU A 183 -16.40 -5.99 -18.96
C LEU A 183 -15.70 -7.16 -19.64
N ILE A 184 -16.31 -8.35 -19.65
CA ILE A 184 -15.77 -9.55 -20.32
C ILE A 184 -15.51 -9.31 -21.81
N ALA A 185 -16.33 -8.47 -22.45
CA ALA A 185 -16.16 -8.07 -23.85
C ALA A 185 -15.06 -7.01 -24.07
N ASN A 186 -14.28 -6.66 -23.05
CA ASN A 186 -13.25 -5.62 -23.05
C ASN A 186 -13.74 -4.25 -23.55
N ASN A 187 -15.00 -3.89 -23.24
CA ASN A 187 -15.55 -2.60 -23.62
C ASN A 187 -14.85 -1.46 -22.85
N PRO A 188 -14.22 -0.49 -23.53
CA PRO A 188 -13.43 0.55 -22.85
C PRO A 188 -14.25 1.42 -21.88
N GLU A 189 -15.49 1.77 -22.24
CA GLU A 189 -16.35 2.59 -21.39
C GLU A 189 -16.78 1.83 -20.13
N ALA A 190 -17.08 0.54 -20.26
CA ALA A 190 -17.43 -0.32 -19.14
C ALA A 190 -16.25 -0.51 -18.18
N ILE A 191 -15.04 -0.70 -18.72
CA ILE A 191 -13.81 -0.81 -17.93
C ILE A 191 -13.55 0.50 -17.18
N HIS A 192 -13.58 1.64 -17.88
CA HIS A 192 -13.37 2.95 -17.28
C HIS A 192 -14.35 3.21 -16.12
N HIS A 193 -15.64 2.98 -16.37
CA HIS A 193 -16.68 3.13 -15.35
C HIS A 193 -16.49 2.17 -14.16
N PHE A 194 -16.02 0.95 -14.39
CA PHE A 194 -15.73 0.01 -13.30
C PHE A 194 -14.52 0.45 -12.46
N LEU A 195 -13.45 0.93 -13.10
CA LEU A 195 -12.29 1.50 -12.40
C LEU A 195 -12.71 2.69 -11.51
N GLU A 196 -13.56 3.59 -12.00
CA GLU A 196 -14.11 4.69 -11.20
C GLU A 196 -14.95 4.19 -10.01
N LEU A 197 -15.83 3.20 -10.22
CA LEU A 197 -16.67 2.66 -9.14
C LEU A 197 -15.87 1.91 -8.08
N SER A 198 -14.76 1.29 -8.47
CA SER A 198 -13.85 0.57 -7.58
C SER A 198 -12.85 1.47 -6.86
N GLU A 199 -12.79 2.77 -7.19
CA GLU A 199 -11.76 3.69 -6.70
C GLU A 199 -10.35 3.14 -6.97
N ALA A 200 -10.15 2.69 -8.20
CA ALA A 200 -8.89 2.15 -8.66
C ALA A 200 -7.76 3.17 -8.46
N PHE A 201 -6.60 2.68 -8.01
CA PHE A 201 -5.37 3.45 -7.81
C PHE A 201 -5.39 4.49 -6.67
N GLU A 202 -6.53 4.79 -6.04
CA GLU A 202 -6.61 5.80 -4.96
C GLU A 202 -5.66 5.49 -3.79
N THR A 203 -5.36 4.21 -3.53
CA THR A 203 -4.42 3.84 -2.46
C THR A 203 -3.00 4.35 -2.70
N PHE A 204 -2.64 4.67 -3.95
CA PHE A 204 -1.33 5.15 -4.33
C PHE A 204 -1.22 6.67 -4.38
N GLU A 205 -2.31 7.43 -4.20
CA GLU A 205 -2.30 8.91 -4.25
C GLU A 205 -1.30 9.52 -3.25
N ASP A 206 -1.15 8.91 -2.07
CA ASP A 206 -0.20 9.38 -1.06
C ASP A 206 1.27 9.06 -1.40
N ASP A 207 1.49 8.15 -2.35
CA ASP A 207 2.81 7.64 -2.74
C ASP A 207 3.36 8.32 -3.99
N VAL A 208 2.52 8.90 -4.86
CA VAL A 208 2.90 9.52 -6.13
C VAL A 208 2.45 10.97 -6.19
N ASP A 209 3.03 11.76 -7.11
CA ASP A 209 2.61 13.14 -7.30
C ASP A 209 1.36 13.23 -8.18
N SER A 210 1.30 12.38 -9.21
CA SER A 210 0.13 12.24 -10.09
C SER A 210 0.16 10.88 -10.79
N TYR A 211 -1.00 10.45 -11.29
CA TYR A 211 -1.11 9.34 -12.22
C TYR A 211 -2.27 9.59 -13.18
N GLU A 212 -2.14 9.05 -14.40
CA GLU A 212 -3.16 9.09 -15.44
C GLU A 212 -3.20 7.74 -16.15
N TYR A 213 -4.38 7.29 -16.55
CA TYR A 213 -4.54 6.07 -17.33
C TYR A 213 -5.36 6.30 -18.58
N HIS A 214 -5.03 5.57 -19.64
CA HIS A 214 -5.72 5.60 -20.92
C HIS A 214 -5.98 4.18 -21.41
N LEU A 215 -7.18 3.91 -21.89
CA LEU A 215 -7.50 2.64 -22.54
C LEU A 215 -7.22 2.76 -24.04
N GLN A 216 -6.29 1.97 -24.53
CA GLN A 216 -5.93 1.90 -25.94
C GLN A 216 -6.55 0.65 -26.55
N THR A 217 -7.28 0.82 -27.64
CA THR A 217 -7.78 -0.29 -28.47
C THR A 217 -7.07 -0.19 -29.81
N VAL A 218 -6.04 -1.02 -30.00
CA VAL A 218 -5.31 -1.09 -31.27
C VAL A 218 -6.06 -2.04 -32.20
N VAL A 219 -6.20 -1.66 -33.48
CA VAL A 219 -6.82 -2.51 -34.50
C VAL A 219 -6.02 -3.81 -34.60
N ASP A 220 -6.71 -4.95 -34.51
CA ASP A 220 -6.14 -6.31 -34.49
C ASP A 220 -5.35 -6.71 -33.23
N GLU A 221 -5.36 -5.91 -32.16
CA GLU A 221 -4.84 -6.30 -30.83
C GLU A 221 -5.92 -6.25 -29.75
N ALA A 222 -5.65 -6.93 -28.63
CA ALA A 222 -6.47 -6.81 -27.43
C ALA A 222 -6.36 -5.39 -26.83
N THR A 223 -7.47 -4.89 -26.29
CA THR A 223 -7.49 -3.66 -25.49
C THR A 223 -6.44 -3.72 -24.39
N SER A 224 -5.74 -2.61 -24.15
CA SER A 224 -4.75 -2.51 -23.09
C SER A 224 -4.87 -1.18 -22.36
N ILE A 225 -4.49 -1.18 -21.10
CA ILE A 225 -4.39 0.03 -20.29
C ILE A 225 -2.96 0.56 -20.30
N HIS A 226 -2.81 1.86 -20.54
CA HIS A 226 -1.55 2.58 -20.49
C HIS A 226 -1.57 3.55 -19.32
N LEU A 227 -0.64 3.40 -18.37
CA LEU A 227 -0.50 4.18 -17.15
C LEU A 227 0.70 5.11 -17.25
N ASN A 228 0.47 6.41 -17.06
CA ASN A 228 1.49 7.41 -16.84
C ASN A 228 1.53 7.76 -15.36
N ILE A 229 2.67 7.61 -14.71
CA ILE A 229 2.83 7.87 -13.27
C ILE A 229 3.92 8.93 -13.09
N GLU A 230 3.70 9.91 -12.22
CA GLU A 230 4.71 10.89 -11.84
C GLU A 230 5.02 10.75 -10.35
N SER A 231 6.31 10.58 -10.00
CA SER A 231 6.75 10.55 -8.61
C SER A 231 8.12 11.20 -8.45
N ASN A 232 8.17 12.26 -7.64
CA ASN A 232 9.38 12.92 -7.22
C ASN A 232 10.09 12.09 -6.16
N LEU A 233 11.08 11.32 -6.60
CA LEU A 233 11.79 10.37 -5.74
C LEU A 233 12.59 11.05 -4.62
N ASN A 234 12.87 12.36 -4.70
CA ASN A 234 13.55 13.08 -3.62
C ASN A 234 12.58 13.51 -2.51
N GLU A 235 11.29 13.65 -2.83
CA GLU A 235 10.24 14.05 -1.87
C GLU A 235 9.50 12.81 -1.34
N ASN A 236 9.26 11.80 -2.18
CA ASN A 236 8.48 10.62 -1.83
C ASN A 236 9.29 9.48 -1.20
N VAL A 237 10.63 9.50 -1.30
CA VAL A 237 11.50 8.49 -0.69
C VAL A 237 12.35 9.08 0.42
N MET A 238 12.26 8.46 1.61
CA MET A 238 13.02 8.89 2.80
C MET A 238 14.53 8.67 2.59
N ASP A 239 15.37 9.62 2.97
CA ASP A 239 16.83 9.55 2.84
C ASP A 239 17.55 9.34 4.18
N ASP A 240 16.84 9.27 5.30
CA ASP A 240 17.43 9.10 6.63
C ASP A 240 17.48 7.62 7.06
N VAL A 241 18.17 7.33 8.17
CA VAL A 241 18.22 6.05 8.90
C VAL A 241 18.30 6.34 10.39
N ILE A 242 17.51 5.62 11.18
CA ILE A 242 17.62 5.64 12.64
C ILE A 242 18.71 4.68 13.10
N THR A 243 19.70 5.20 13.79
CA THR A 243 20.79 4.44 14.43
C THR A 243 20.81 4.69 15.94
N THR A 244 21.44 3.83 16.72
CA THR A 244 21.65 4.07 18.16
C THR A 244 23.07 4.58 18.41
N ASN A 245 23.20 5.60 19.26
CA ASN A 245 24.51 6.03 19.74
C ASN A 245 25.01 5.15 20.89
N ALA A 246 26.26 5.33 21.30
CA ALA A 246 26.88 4.58 22.41
C ALA A 246 26.15 4.73 23.76
N LYS A 247 25.26 5.72 23.91
CA LYS A 247 24.43 5.94 25.10
C LYS A 247 23.01 5.38 24.97
N GLY A 248 22.71 4.66 23.88
CA GLY A 248 21.41 4.05 23.62
C GLY A 248 20.33 5.00 23.10
N ALA A 249 20.67 6.26 22.81
CA ALA A 249 19.72 7.21 22.22
C ALA A 249 19.67 7.06 20.69
N TYR A 250 18.48 7.24 20.12
CA TYR A 250 18.27 7.24 18.68
C TYR A 250 18.90 8.48 18.02
N VAL A 251 19.56 8.27 16.89
CA VAL A 251 20.24 9.29 16.09
C VAL A 251 19.90 9.05 14.63
N HIS A 252 19.33 10.06 13.98
CA HIS A 252 19.08 10.05 12.55
C HIS A 252 20.36 10.36 11.79
N LYS A 253 20.65 9.56 10.77
CA LYS A 253 21.75 9.78 9.83
C LYS A 253 21.21 9.77 8.42
N THR A 254 21.62 10.74 7.62
CA THR A 254 21.36 10.72 6.17
C THR A 254 22.10 9.56 5.53
N LEU A 255 21.43 8.86 4.62
CA LEU A 255 21.99 7.79 3.80
C LEU A 255 23.09 8.32 2.91
N GLY A 256 24.11 7.49 2.70
CA GLY A 256 25.02 7.69 1.59
C GLY A 256 24.27 7.57 0.25
N VAL A 257 24.73 8.32 -0.75
CA VAL A 257 24.11 8.40 -2.09
C VAL A 257 23.76 7.01 -2.66
N GLN A 258 24.65 6.03 -2.51
CA GLN A 258 24.41 4.67 -3.03
C GLN A 258 23.24 3.97 -2.36
N ALA A 259 23.15 4.03 -1.03
CA ALA A 259 22.08 3.42 -0.27
C ALA A 259 20.74 4.13 -0.48
N PHE A 260 20.75 5.46 -0.67
CA PHE A 260 19.55 6.20 -1.02
C PHE A 260 19.04 5.83 -2.42
N ASN A 261 19.94 5.68 -3.40
CA ASN A 261 19.58 5.23 -4.74
C ASN A 261 19.02 3.80 -4.74
N GLU A 262 19.58 2.88 -3.94
CA GLU A 262 19.02 1.53 -3.77
C GLU A 262 17.61 1.56 -3.17
N ARG A 263 17.37 2.44 -2.18
CA ARG A 263 16.04 2.61 -1.60
C ARG A 263 15.03 3.14 -2.62
N LYS A 264 15.41 4.13 -3.43
CA LYS A 264 14.60 4.61 -4.55
C LYS A 264 14.28 3.49 -5.54
N TYR A 265 15.27 2.65 -5.85
CA TYR A 265 15.06 1.51 -6.74
C TYR A 265 14.04 0.51 -6.20
N ALA A 266 14.15 0.13 -4.93
CA ALA A 266 13.18 -0.76 -4.28
C ALA A 266 11.75 -0.16 -4.27
N TYR A 267 11.63 1.13 -3.95
CA TYR A 267 10.36 1.85 -4.00
C TYR A 267 9.76 1.84 -5.42
N VAL A 268 10.54 2.20 -6.44
CA VAL A 268 10.09 2.19 -7.85
C VAL A 268 9.62 0.80 -8.28
N CYS A 269 10.36 -0.26 -7.96
CA CYS A 269 9.94 -1.61 -8.31
C CYS A 269 8.63 -2.01 -7.61
N SER A 270 8.47 -1.66 -6.33
CA SER A 270 7.23 -1.92 -5.59
C SER A 270 6.06 -1.10 -6.13
N LEU A 271 6.31 0.15 -6.53
CA LEU A 271 5.32 1.05 -7.12
C LEU A 271 4.81 0.52 -8.47
N LEU A 272 5.74 0.21 -9.39
CA LEU A 272 5.41 -0.37 -10.70
C LEU A 272 4.58 -1.65 -10.55
N LEU A 273 4.98 -2.54 -9.64
CA LEU A 273 4.26 -3.79 -9.40
C LEU A 273 2.88 -3.55 -8.78
N GLY A 274 2.75 -2.56 -7.89
CA GLY A 274 1.46 -2.20 -7.28
C GLY A 274 0.46 -1.67 -8.31
N PHE A 275 0.88 -0.72 -9.14
CA PHE A 275 0.05 -0.20 -10.23
C PHE A 275 -0.28 -1.28 -11.28
N ALA A 276 0.68 -2.14 -11.62
CA ALA A 276 0.45 -3.24 -12.55
C ALA A 276 -0.59 -4.24 -12.00
N LYS A 277 -0.43 -4.67 -10.74
CA LYS A 277 -1.39 -5.57 -10.07
C LYS A 277 -2.76 -4.92 -9.98
N GLU A 278 -2.84 -3.66 -9.55
CA GLU A 278 -4.11 -2.94 -9.42
C GLU A 278 -4.87 -2.88 -10.76
N ALA A 279 -4.19 -2.54 -11.85
CA ALA A 279 -4.78 -2.46 -13.18
C ALA A 279 -5.28 -3.83 -13.67
N LEU A 280 -4.45 -4.87 -13.55
CA LEU A 280 -4.77 -6.21 -14.03
C LEU A 280 -5.75 -6.97 -13.13
N ALA A 281 -5.80 -6.65 -11.83
CA ALA A 281 -6.76 -7.24 -10.91
C ALA A 281 -8.17 -6.70 -11.09
N LEU A 282 -8.30 -5.43 -11.51
CA LEU A 282 -9.56 -4.73 -11.69
C LEU A 282 -10.04 -4.69 -13.14
N THR A 283 -9.33 -5.34 -14.07
CA THR A 283 -9.75 -5.37 -15.46
C THR A 283 -9.55 -6.77 -16.06
N PRO A 284 -10.39 -7.20 -17.01
CA PRO A 284 -10.22 -8.48 -17.72
C PRO A 284 -9.16 -8.39 -18.84
N LEU A 285 -8.18 -7.48 -18.70
CA LEU A 285 -7.15 -7.24 -19.71
C LEU A 285 -5.90 -8.07 -19.43
N ASP A 286 -5.30 -8.62 -20.48
CA ASP A 286 -4.12 -9.48 -20.34
C ASP A 286 -2.81 -8.70 -20.10
N LYS A 287 -2.80 -7.39 -20.37
CA LYS A 287 -1.58 -6.55 -20.31
C LYS A 287 -1.86 -5.12 -19.85
N VAL A 288 -0.87 -4.56 -19.16
CA VAL A 288 -0.78 -3.15 -18.79
C VAL A 288 0.59 -2.61 -19.14
N THR A 289 0.59 -1.42 -19.74
CA THR A 289 1.80 -0.66 -20.05
C THR A 289 1.96 0.46 -19.04
N ILE A 290 3.16 0.67 -18.49
CA ILE A 290 3.43 1.67 -17.47
C ILE A 290 4.66 2.50 -17.87
N ASP A 291 4.50 3.82 -17.86
CA ASP A 291 5.57 4.81 -17.94
C ASP A 291 5.66 5.60 -16.62
N LEU A 292 6.79 5.49 -15.93
CA LEU A 292 7.07 6.21 -14.69
C LEU A 292 8.03 7.37 -14.96
N TYR A 293 7.59 8.56 -14.55
CA TYR A 293 8.34 9.80 -14.67
C TYR A 293 8.80 10.27 -13.29
N ASN A 294 10.05 10.71 -13.23
CA ASN A 294 10.60 11.39 -12.06
C ASN A 294 10.87 12.85 -12.41
N LEU A 295 10.56 13.73 -11.46
CA LEU A 295 10.89 15.14 -11.55
C LEU A 295 12.29 15.35 -10.95
N SER A 296 13.28 15.65 -11.78
CA SER A 296 14.67 15.83 -11.36
C SER A 296 15.14 17.25 -11.68
N GLU A 297 15.93 17.85 -10.80
CA GLU A 297 16.62 19.10 -11.12
C GLU A 297 17.69 18.83 -12.18
N ASN A 298 17.68 19.61 -13.26
CA ASN A 298 18.74 19.62 -14.25
C ASN A 298 19.84 20.58 -13.77
N PRO A 299 21.06 20.09 -13.48
CA PRO A 299 22.14 20.93 -12.96
C PRO A 299 22.67 21.95 -13.97
N ALA A 300 22.43 21.75 -15.27
CA ALA A 300 22.83 22.70 -16.31
C ALA A 300 21.85 23.87 -16.46
N THR A 301 20.55 23.64 -16.22
CA THR A 301 19.50 24.66 -16.42
C THR A 301 18.94 25.22 -15.10
N GLY A 302 19.10 24.49 -14.00
CA GLY A 302 18.53 24.80 -12.69
C GLY A 302 17.02 24.54 -12.59
N TYR A 303 16.37 24.07 -13.65
CA TYR A 303 14.94 23.77 -13.66
C TYR A 303 14.67 22.30 -13.35
N LYS A 304 13.49 22.04 -12.78
CA LYS A 304 12.96 20.69 -12.64
C LYS A 304 12.52 20.19 -14.02
N GLU A 305 13.11 19.09 -14.46
CA GLU A 305 12.81 18.42 -15.72
C GLU A 305 12.16 17.07 -15.44
N ARG A 306 11.14 16.76 -16.25
CA ARG A 306 10.41 15.50 -16.22
C ARG A 306 11.17 14.48 -17.08
N ILE A 307 11.66 13.41 -16.47
CA ILE A 307 12.38 12.34 -17.15
C ILE A 307 11.68 11.00 -16.95
N CYS A 308 11.56 10.20 -18.02
CA CYS A 308 11.04 8.83 -17.91
C CYS A 308 12.13 7.93 -17.34
N ILE A 309 11.88 7.26 -16.22
CA ILE A 309 12.87 6.45 -15.48
C ILE A 309 12.59 4.95 -15.53
N ALA A 310 11.36 4.57 -15.87
CA ALA A 310 10.97 3.19 -16.15
C ALA A 310 9.83 3.19 -17.18
N ALA A 311 9.91 2.30 -18.16
CA ALA A 311 8.90 2.18 -19.21
C ALA A 311 8.76 0.72 -19.64
N GLY A 312 7.55 0.18 -19.69
CA GLY A 312 7.34 -1.15 -20.24
C GLY A 312 6.02 -1.82 -19.89
N GLU A 313 5.99 -3.14 -20.03
CA GLU A 313 4.79 -3.97 -20.01
C GLU A 313 4.81 -4.99 -18.86
N PHE A 314 3.64 -5.18 -18.25
CA PHE A 314 3.32 -6.32 -17.38
C PHE A 314 2.16 -7.11 -17.96
N LYS A 315 2.27 -8.43 -17.93
CA LYS A 315 1.22 -9.35 -18.35
C LYS A 315 0.54 -9.97 -17.14
N GLU A 316 -0.77 -10.16 -17.23
CA GLU A 316 -1.55 -10.84 -16.19
C GLU A 316 -0.99 -12.23 -15.90
N ALA A 317 -0.67 -13.00 -16.95
CA ALA A 317 -0.14 -14.35 -16.83
C ALA A 317 1.15 -14.45 -16.01
N ASP A 318 1.97 -13.39 -16.01
CA ASP A 318 3.23 -13.32 -15.26
C ASP A 318 3.00 -12.96 -13.78
N LEU A 319 1.87 -12.34 -13.46
CA LEU A 319 1.54 -11.82 -12.12
C LEU A 319 0.54 -12.69 -11.36
N PHE A 320 -0.42 -13.32 -12.04
CA PHE A 320 -1.56 -14.03 -11.44
C PHE A 320 -1.15 -15.10 -10.42
N ASN A 321 -0.07 -15.83 -10.70
CA ASN A 321 0.42 -16.93 -9.83
C ASN A 321 1.47 -16.50 -8.80
N LEU A 322 1.79 -15.20 -8.72
CA LEU A 322 2.79 -14.71 -7.78
C LEU A 322 2.20 -14.59 -6.37
N ASN A 323 3.01 -14.98 -5.38
CA ASN A 323 2.69 -14.71 -3.99
C ASN A 323 3.16 -13.31 -3.58
N PHE A 324 2.28 -12.32 -3.75
CA PHE A 324 2.55 -10.91 -3.43
C PHE A 324 2.97 -10.68 -1.97
N GLU A 325 2.55 -11.52 -1.02
CA GLU A 325 2.93 -11.36 0.39
C GLU A 325 4.42 -11.66 0.67
N THR A 326 5.08 -12.42 -0.22
CA THR A 326 6.44 -12.93 0.03
C THR A 326 7.42 -12.70 -1.11
N LEU A 327 6.95 -12.25 -2.27
CA LEU A 327 7.82 -11.95 -3.41
C LEU A 327 8.74 -10.78 -3.12
N ASN A 328 9.84 -10.72 -3.87
CA ASN A 328 10.66 -9.52 -3.95
C ASN A 328 10.27 -8.74 -5.21
N PRO A 329 9.73 -7.50 -5.08
CA PRO A 329 9.27 -6.73 -6.24
C PRO A 329 10.41 -6.41 -7.22
N ILE A 330 11.64 -6.27 -6.73
CA ILE A 330 12.81 -6.04 -7.59
C ILE A 330 12.98 -7.20 -8.58
N THR A 331 12.95 -8.43 -8.07
CA THR A 331 13.14 -9.63 -8.88
C THR A 331 12.01 -9.80 -9.90
N VAL A 332 10.79 -9.40 -9.58
CA VAL A 332 9.67 -9.46 -10.54
C VAL A 332 9.89 -8.46 -11.67
N VAL A 333 10.24 -7.21 -11.34
CA VAL A 333 10.46 -6.14 -12.33
C VAL A 333 11.70 -6.40 -13.19
N GLU A 334 12.77 -6.96 -12.63
CA GLU A 334 13.97 -7.35 -13.42
C GLU A 334 13.69 -8.46 -14.44
N ASN A 335 12.64 -9.25 -14.22
CA ASN A 335 12.22 -10.33 -15.13
C ASN A 335 11.05 -9.93 -16.04
N SER A 336 10.49 -8.73 -15.89
CA SER A 336 9.40 -8.24 -16.74
C SER A 336 9.93 -7.44 -17.94
N LEU A 337 9.03 -7.08 -18.86
CA LEU A 337 9.37 -6.33 -20.07
C LEU A 337 9.44 -4.81 -19.78
N VAL A 338 10.20 -4.42 -18.76
CA VAL A 338 10.35 -3.03 -18.32
C VAL A 338 11.79 -2.55 -18.50
N ASP A 339 11.99 -1.49 -19.31
CA ASP A 339 13.28 -0.83 -19.46
C ASP A 339 13.54 0.06 -18.24
N ILE A 340 14.58 -0.29 -17.47
CA ILE A 340 15.08 0.52 -16.36
C ILE A 340 16.60 0.62 -16.46
N LYS A 341 17.11 1.86 -16.52
CA LYS A 341 18.54 2.15 -16.49
C LYS A 341 18.93 2.67 -15.12
N PHE A 342 19.44 1.79 -14.26
CA PHE A 342 19.81 2.13 -12.89
C PHE A 342 21.25 1.75 -12.54
N THR A 343 21.94 2.61 -11.78
CA THR A 343 23.16 2.21 -11.04
C THR A 343 23.14 2.76 -9.63
N LYS A 344 23.71 2.03 -8.66
CA LYS A 344 23.83 2.49 -7.27
C LYS A 344 24.53 3.85 -7.17
N ARG A 345 25.52 4.11 -8.02
CA ARG A 345 26.31 5.36 -7.98
C ARG A 345 25.54 6.56 -8.52
N THR A 346 24.81 6.41 -9.62
CA THR A 346 24.19 7.54 -10.33
C THR A 346 22.66 7.60 -10.19
N GLY A 347 22.03 6.58 -9.63
CA GLY A 347 20.59 6.43 -9.61
C GLY A 347 20.03 6.06 -10.98
N PHE A 348 18.77 6.46 -11.20
CA PHE A 348 18.04 6.28 -12.45
C PHE A 348 18.59 7.16 -13.57
N LYS A 349 18.48 6.66 -14.79
CA LYS A 349 18.74 7.39 -16.04
C LYS A 349 17.50 7.35 -16.92
N GLU A 350 17.44 8.29 -17.84
CA GLU A 350 16.34 8.40 -18.79
C GLU A 350 16.23 7.15 -19.69
N VAL A 351 15.01 6.66 -19.82
CA VAL A 351 14.59 5.61 -20.76
C VAL A 351 13.59 6.18 -21.76
N GLN A 352 13.35 5.46 -22.85
CA GLN A 352 12.35 5.89 -23.83
C GLN A 352 10.97 5.48 -23.33
N PRO A 353 9.99 6.40 -23.26
CA PRO A 353 8.63 6.04 -22.87
C PRO A 353 8.05 5.07 -23.90
N THR A 354 7.12 4.24 -23.45
CA THR A 354 6.39 3.36 -24.36
C THR A 354 5.64 4.20 -25.41
N LYS A 355 5.59 3.70 -26.65
CA LYS A 355 4.91 4.42 -27.72
C LYS A 355 3.41 4.41 -27.43
N SER A 356 2.87 5.58 -27.08
CA SER A 356 1.44 5.84 -27.25
C SER A 356 1.13 5.72 -28.74
N HIS A 357 0.44 4.65 -29.14
CA HIS A 357 -0.22 4.62 -30.43
C HIS A 357 -1.41 5.57 -30.33
N ALA A 358 -1.17 6.81 -30.72
CA ALA A 358 -2.18 7.88 -30.78
C ALA A 358 -3.30 7.56 -31.78
#